data_AF-N8VH18-F1
#
_entry.id   AF-N8VH18-F1
#
_cell.length_a   1.000
_cell.length_b   1.000
_cell.length_c   1.000
_cell.angle_alpha   90.00
_cell.angle_beta   90.00
_cell.angle_gamma   90.00
#
_symmetry.space_group_name_H-M   'P 1'
#
loop_
_entity.id
_entity.type
_entity.pdbx_description
1 polymer ?
#
loop_
_entity_poly.entity_id
_entity_poly.type
_entity_poly.pdbx_seq_one_letter_code
_entity_poly.pdbx_strand_id
1 'polypeptide(L)'
;MKTIYQQRYQTLIDCLISARKQAKLTQADIAHQLGKPQSYIAKIEGKDRKIDVLEYVEICEVLDLQPSEIIKIIENTQNQNTPSSR
;
A
#
# COMPACT_ATOMS: atom_id res chain seq x y z
N MET A 1 -10.57 -17.36 9.30
CA MET A 1 -9.94 -17.17 7.98
C MET A 1 -10.10 -15.71 7.52
N LYS A 2 -9.16 -14.83 7.87
CA LYS A 2 -9.02 -13.43 7.37
C LYS A 2 -7.54 -12.99 7.27
N THR A 3 -6.64 -13.79 7.85
CA THR A 3 -5.23 -13.47 8.10
C THR A 3 -4.41 -13.24 6.84
N ILE A 4 -4.63 -14.06 5.80
CA ILE A 4 -3.92 -13.95 4.51
C ILE A 4 -4.25 -12.63 3.79
N TYR A 5 -5.53 -12.28 3.71
CA TYR A 5 -5.97 -11.02 3.10
C TYR A 5 -5.47 -9.81 3.89
N GLN A 6 -5.47 -9.92 5.22
CA GLN A 6 -4.92 -8.89 6.09
C GLN A 6 -3.41 -8.72 5.89
N GLN A 7 -2.67 -9.82 5.71
CA GLN A 7 -1.23 -9.77 5.44
C GLN A 7 -0.92 -9.15 4.08
N ARG A 8 -1.66 -9.51 3.02
CA ARG A 8 -1.48 -8.90 1.69
C ARG A 8 -1.79 -7.40 1.69
N TYR A 9 -2.87 -7.01 2.37
CA TYR A 9 -3.23 -5.59 2.50
C TYR A 9 -2.19 -4.83 3.34
N GLN A 10 -1.65 -5.46 4.39
CA GLN A 10 -0.55 -4.90 5.16
C GLN A 10 0.66 -4.62 4.27
N THR A 11 1.10 -5.61 3.49
CA THR A 11 2.22 -5.48 2.56
C THR A 11 1.97 -4.38 1.52
N LEU A 12 0.76 -4.30 0.95
CA LEU A 12 0.37 -3.23 0.02
C LEU A 12 0.62 -1.85 0.63
N ILE A 13 0.07 -1.60 1.82
CA ILE A 13 0.19 -0.30 2.49
C ILE A 13 1.64 0.00 2.88
N ASP A 14 2.40 -1.00 3.34
CA ASP A 14 3.80 -0.82 3.71
C ASP A 14 4.69 -0.47 2.50
N CYS A 15 4.40 -1.03 1.32
CA CYS A 15 5.05 -0.67 0.07
C CYS A 15 4.81 0.80 -0.29
N LEU A 16 3.55 1.28 -0.21
CA LEU A 16 3.20 2.67 -0.50
C LEU A 16 3.86 3.64 0.48
N ILE A 17 3.85 3.33 1.79
CA ILE A 17 4.51 4.14 2.81
C ILE A 17 6.02 4.22 2.55
N SER A 18 6.64 3.09 2.20
CA SER A 18 8.07 3.02 1.95
C SER A 18 8.45 3.85 0.71
N ALA A 19 7.69 3.75 -0.37
CA ALA A 19 7.91 4.53 -1.58
C ALA A 19 7.76 6.03 -1.31
N ARG A 20 6.70 6.44 -0.59
CA ARG A 20 6.54 7.85 -0.16
C ARG A 20 7.75 8.37 0.60
N LYS A 21 8.23 7.60 1.57
CA LYS A 21 9.40 7.98 2.38
C LYS A 21 10.67 8.05 1.54
N GLN A 22 10.86 7.15 0.57
CA GLN A 22 11.99 7.17 -0.36
C GLN A 22 11.95 8.41 -1.27
N ALA A 23 10.76 8.80 -1.71
CA ALA A 23 10.51 10.05 -2.43
C ALA A 23 10.64 11.31 -1.53
N LYS A 24 10.87 11.15 -0.23
CA LYS A 24 10.96 12.23 0.78
C LYS A 24 9.70 13.11 0.85
N LEU A 25 8.54 12.56 0.49
CA LEU A 25 7.26 13.24 0.53
C LEU A 25 6.59 13.04 1.89
N THR A 26 5.95 14.07 2.41
CA THR A 26 5.04 13.97 3.56
C THR A 26 3.68 13.43 3.12
N GLN A 27 2.85 13.03 4.08
CA GLN A 27 1.46 12.64 3.79
C GLN A 27 0.66 13.82 3.21
N ALA A 28 0.98 15.06 3.60
CA ALA A 28 0.36 16.26 3.07
C ALA A 28 0.73 16.51 1.60
N ASP A 29 1.99 16.26 1.22
CA ASP A 29 2.46 16.48 -0.14
C ASP A 29 1.74 15.58 -1.16
N ILE A 30 1.59 14.29 -0.83
CA ILE A 30 0.84 13.36 -1.68
C ILE A 30 -0.65 13.70 -1.69
N ALA A 31 -1.22 14.00 -0.53
CA ALA A 31 -2.63 14.37 -0.45
C ALA A 31 -2.94 15.60 -1.31
N HIS A 32 -2.05 16.60 -1.29
CA HIS A 32 -2.16 17.79 -2.12
C HIS A 32 -2.15 17.45 -3.61
N GLN A 33 -1.23 16.60 -4.07
CA GLN A 33 -1.16 16.16 -5.47
C GLN A 33 -2.42 15.40 -5.93
N LEU A 34 -3.06 14.67 -5.02
CA LEU A 34 -4.31 13.95 -5.27
C LEU A 34 -5.58 14.82 -5.10
N GLY A 35 -5.44 16.09 -4.71
CA GLY A 35 -6.58 16.95 -4.38
C GLY A 35 -7.40 16.44 -3.19
N LYS A 36 -6.76 15.79 -2.21
CA LYS A 36 -7.36 15.21 -1.00
C LYS A 36 -6.83 15.89 0.27
N PRO A 37 -7.56 15.83 1.40
CA PRO A 37 -7.02 16.28 2.68
C PRO A 37 -5.91 15.33 3.17
N GLN A 38 -4.92 15.84 3.92
CA GLN A 38 -3.84 15.00 4.48
C GLN A 38 -4.37 13.81 5.29
N SER A 39 -5.51 13.96 5.99
CA SER A 39 -6.15 12.90 6.75
C SER A 39 -6.63 11.73 5.90
N TYR A 40 -6.82 11.91 4.59
CA TYR A 40 -7.10 10.83 3.65
C TYR A 40 -5.92 9.86 3.57
N ILE A 41 -4.70 10.37 3.34
CA ILE A 41 -3.48 9.56 3.33
C ILE A 41 -3.18 8.99 4.71
N ALA A 42 -3.36 9.76 5.78
CA ALA A 42 -3.15 9.25 7.14
C ALA A 42 -4.03 8.03 7.46
N LYS A 43 -5.31 8.06 7.08
CA LYS A 43 -6.24 6.93 7.29
C LYS A 43 -5.90 5.72 6.42
N ILE A 44 -5.37 5.94 5.23
CA ILE A 44 -4.91 4.86 4.35
C ILE A 44 -3.67 4.19 4.94
N GLU A 45 -2.65 4.97 5.31
CA GLU A 45 -1.41 4.46 5.92
C GLU A 45 -1.68 3.81 7.29
N GLY A 46 -2.65 4.32 8.04
CA GLY A 46 -3.14 3.75 9.29
C GLY A 46 -4.03 2.52 9.12
N LYS A 47 -4.47 2.20 7.89
CA LYS A 47 -5.42 1.11 7.56
C LYS A 47 -6.83 1.29 8.15
N ASP A 48 -7.12 2.48 8.64
CA ASP A 48 -8.46 2.89 9.08
C ASP A 48 -9.42 3.06 7.90
N ARG A 49 -8.86 3.24 6.70
CA ARG A 49 -9.59 3.31 5.44
C ARG A 49 -9.00 2.33 4.43
N LYS A 50 -9.87 1.53 3.81
CA LYS A 50 -9.52 0.73 2.63
C LYS A 50 -9.41 1.61 1.40
N ILE A 51 -8.43 1.34 0.56
CA ILE A 51 -8.32 1.92 -0.78
C ILE A 51 -8.95 0.99 -1.80
N ASP A 52 -9.61 1.54 -2.81
CA ASP A 52 -9.98 0.79 -4.01
C ASP A 52 -8.83 0.78 -5.04
N VAL A 53 -9.05 0.10 -6.17
CA VAL A 53 -8.00 -0.09 -7.19
C VAL A 53 -7.66 1.20 -7.94
N LEU A 54 -8.61 2.11 -8.13
CA LEU A 54 -8.37 3.37 -8.83
C LEU A 54 -7.58 4.31 -7.93
N GLU A 55 -7.97 4.42 -6.66
CA GLU A 55 -7.23 5.19 -5.64
C GLU A 55 -5.80 4.67 -5.48
N TYR A 56 -5.63 3.34 -5.51
CA TYR A 56 -4.31 2.73 -5.49
C TYR A 56 -3.45 3.13 -6.70
N VAL A 57 -4.02 3.09 -7.91
CA VAL A 57 -3.31 3.50 -9.13
C VAL A 57 -2.92 4.97 -9.08
N GLU A 58 -3.83 5.87 -8.67
CA GLU A 58 -3.55 7.30 -8.52
C GLU A 58 -2.40 7.55 -7.52
N ILE A 59 -2.39 6.84 -6.39
CA ILE A 59 -1.29 6.95 -5.40
C ILE A 59 0.03 6.46 -6.00
N CYS A 60 0.02 5.38 -6.78
CA CYS A 60 1.21 4.91 -7.47
C CYS A 60 1.75 5.93 -8.47
N GLU A 61 0.89 6.58 -9.25
CA GLU A 61 1.29 7.60 -10.22
C GLU A 61 1.97 8.80 -9.54
N VAL A 62 1.40 9.30 -8.43
CA VAL A 62 2.00 10.39 -7.63
C VAL A 62 3.35 10.00 -7.03
N LEU A 63 3.55 8.71 -6.76
CA LEU A 63 4.78 8.16 -6.21
C LEU A 63 5.80 7.73 -7.28
N ASP A 64 5.49 7.93 -8.57
CA ASP A 64 6.28 7.43 -9.70
C ASP A 64 6.54 5.92 -9.62
N LEU A 65 5.51 5.17 -9.25
CA LEU A 65 5.53 3.72 -9.12
C LEU A 65 4.72 3.06 -10.24
N GLN A 66 5.17 1.87 -10.64
CA GLN A 66 4.38 0.98 -11.49
C GLN A 66 3.45 0.12 -10.61
N PRO A 67 2.12 0.25 -10.72
CA PRO A 67 1.19 -0.51 -9.88
C PRO A 67 1.37 -2.03 -9.97
N SER A 68 1.79 -2.54 -11.13
CA SER A 68 2.05 -3.97 -11.34
C SER A 68 3.17 -4.52 -10.44
N GLU A 69 4.17 -3.71 -10.10
CA GLU A 69 5.30 -4.16 -9.30
C GLU A 69 4.90 -4.45 -7.85
N ILE A 70 4.06 -3.60 -7.25
CA ILE A 70 3.54 -3.87 -5.91
C ILE A 70 2.53 -5.04 -5.94
N ILE A 71 1.74 -5.18 -7.01
CA ILE A 71 0.85 -6.35 -7.19
C ILE A 71 1.66 -7.65 -7.16
N LYS A 72 2.80 -7.72 -7.86
CA LYS A 72 3.69 -8.90 -7.81
C LYS A 72 4.20 -9.19 -6.39
N ILE A 73 4.51 -8.15 -5.60
CA ILE A 73 4.96 -8.32 -4.21
C ILE A 73 3.85 -8.96 -3.34
N ILE A 74 2.60 -8.47 -3.45
CA ILE A 74 1.47 -9.00 -2.67
C ILE A 74 1.04 -10.40 -3.13
N GLU A 75 1.21 -10.75 -4.41
CA GLU A 75 1.02 -12.11 -4.91
C GLU A 75 1.96 -13.09 -4.21
N ASN A 76 3.25 -12.73 -4.13
CA ASN A 76 4.33 -13.52 -3.54
C ASN A 76 4.29 -13.60 -2.00
N THR A 77 3.50 -12.75 -1.34
CA THR A 77 3.35 -12.72 0.13
C THR A 77 2.70 -14.01 0.70
N GLN A 78 2.28 -14.97 -0.14
CA GLN A 78 1.76 -16.28 0.29
C GLN A 78 2.81 -17.35 0.55
N ASN A 79 4.04 -17.20 0.04
CA ASN A 79 4.99 -18.31 -0.04
C ASN A 79 5.87 -18.53 1.21
N GLN A 80 5.53 -17.94 2.36
CA GLN A 80 6.37 -18.03 3.58
C GLN A 80 5.67 -18.62 4.80
N ASN A 81 4.47 -19.19 4.67
CA ASN A 81 3.74 -19.79 5.80
C ASN A 81 3.15 -21.18 5.48
N THR A 82 3.99 -22.10 5.00
CA THR A 82 3.75 -23.55 5.21
C THR A 82 4.66 -24.06 6.33
N PRO A 83 4.17 -24.15 7.58
CA PRO A 83 4.75 -25.06 8.55
C PRO A 83 4.00 -26.40 8.50
N SER A 84 4.56 -27.39 7.83
CA SER A 84 4.42 -28.80 8.19
C SER A 84 5.12 -29.68 7.18
N SER A 85 5.70 -30.80 7.53
CA SER A 85 6.07 -31.42 8.81
C SER A 85 6.85 -32.67 8.38
N ARG A 86 7.69 -33.14 9.29
CA ARG A 86 8.28 -34.49 9.38
C ARG A 86 7.77 -35.57 8.43
#